data_AF-A0A9E1UHP0-F1
#
_entry.id   AF-A0A9E1UHP0-F1
#
_cell.length_a   1.000
_cell.length_b   1.000
_cell.length_c   1.000
_cell.angle_alpha   90.00
_cell.angle_beta   90.00
_cell.angle_gamma   90.00
#
_symmetry.space_group_name_H-M   'P 1'
#
loop_
_entity.id
_entity.type
_entity.pdbx_description
1 polymer ?
#
loop_
_entity_poly.entity_id
_entity_poly.type
_entity_poly.pdbx_seq_one_letter_code
_entity_poly.pdbx_strand_id
1 'polypeptide(L)' 'GFLDAFGIDRIGEVRLADNHGDYEVHLIPGEGTLDFTNMFNRLENAGYKGHYSMAYGSDQERIDSRNHLVSLA' A
#
# COMPACT_ATOMS: atom_id res chain seq x y z
N GLY A 1 13.41 -4.68 -8.46
CA GLY A 1 12.02 -4.18 -8.61
C GLY A 1 12.03 -2.68 -8.82
N PHE A 2 10.87 -2.04 -9.00
CA PHE A 2 10.78 -0.60 -9.30
C PHE A 2 11.56 0.28 -8.30
N LEU A 3 11.46 -0.01 -7.00
CA LEU A 3 12.19 0.73 -5.98
C LEU A 3 13.73 0.66 -6.17
N ASP A 4 14.25 -0.52 -6.51
CA ASP A 4 15.69 -0.72 -6.73
C ASP A 4 16.18 -0.02 -8.03
N ALA A 5 15.28 0.16 -9.01
CA ALA A 5 15.59 0.77 -10.29
C ALA A 5 15.49 2.31 -10.28
N PHE A 6 14.50 2.86 -9.56
CA PHE A 6 14.17 4.28 -9.61
C PHE A 6 14.50 5.06 -8.33
N GLY A 7 14.76 4.35 -7.23
CA GLY A 7 15.02 4.96 -5.93
C GLY A 7 13.75 5.45 -5.23
N ILE A 8 13.85 5.65 -3.92
CA ILE A 8 12.74 6.09 -3.08
C ILE A 8 12.37 7.56 -3.29
N ASP A 9 13.37 8.40 -3.59
CA ASP A 9 13.24 9.87 -3.62
C ASP A 9 12.32 10.38 -4.74
N ARG A 10 11.96 9.52 -5.69
CA ARG A 10 11.09 9.84 -6.83
C ARG A 10 9.63 9.46 -6.61
N ILE A 11 9.30 8.80 -5.51
CA ILE A 11 7.94 8.36 -5.22
C ILE A 11 7.24 9.48 -4.44
N GLY A 12 6.26 10.15 -5.08
CA GLY A 12 5.46 11.20 -4.44
C GLY A 12 4.21 10.71 -3.71
N GLU A 13 3.68 9.56 -4.13
CA GLU A 13 2.45 8.95 -3.62
C GLU A 13 2.52 7.43 -3.80
N VAL A 14 1.93 6.70 -2.86
CA VAL A 14 1.65 5.26 -2.97
C VAL A 14 0.15 5.05 -2.84
N ARG A 15 -0.47 4.57 -3.91
CA ARG A 15 -1.89 4.19 -3.92
C ARG A 15 -2.03 2.75 -3.44
N LEU A 16 -2.74 2.56 -2.35
CA LEU A 16 -3.01 1.25 -1.77
C LEU A 16 -4.23 0.63 -2.47
N ALA A 17 -4.12 -0.66 -2.75
CA ALA A 17 -5.19 -1.57 -3.17
C ALA A 17 -4.61 -3.00 -3.14
N ASP A 18 -5.44 -4.00 -2.92
CA ASP A 18 -5.03 -5.41 -2.88
C ASP A 18 -5.58 -6.19 -4.07
N ASN A 19 -4.95 -7.30 -4.42
CA ASN A 19 -5.35 -8.19 -5.51
C ASN A 19 -4.78 -9.60 -5.32
N HIS A 20 -5.12 -10.52 -6.22
CA HIS A 20 -4.70 -11.93 -6.17
C HIS A 20 -3.44 -12.25 -7.01
N GLY A 21 -2.79 -11.25 -7.60
CA GLY A 21 -1.54 -11.39 -8.36
C GLY A 21 -1.66 -11.52 -9.88
N ASP A 22 -2.87 -11.77 -10.41
CA ASP A 22 -3.06 -12.00 -11.85
C ASP A 22 -3.41 -10.72 -12.63
N TYR A 23 -4.32 -9.90 -12.09
CA TYR A 23 -4.76 -8.64 -12.68
C TYR A 23 -5.13 -7.63 -11.60
N GLU A 24 -5.18 -6.36 -11.99
CA GLU A 24 -5.56 -5.28 -11.09
C GLU A 24 -7.04 -5.40 -10.70
N VAL A 25 -7.26 -5.60 -9.42
CA VAL A 25 -8.57 -5.48 -8.76
C VAL A 25 -8.33 -4.55 -7.58
N HIS A 26 -9.26 -3.65 -7.28
CA HIS A 26 -9.11 -2.69 -6.19
C HIS A 26 -9.74 -3.23 -4.91
N LEU A 27 -9.21 -4.34 -4.40
CA LEU A 27 -9.70 -4.97 -3.17
C LEU A 27 -9.26 -4.19 -1.93
N ILE A 28 -9.98 -4.40 -0.83
CA ILE A 28 -9.58 -3.89 0.47
C ILE A 28 -8.33 -4.67 0.92
N PRO A 29 -7.25 -4.00 1.38
CA PRO A 29 -6.09 -4.66 1.96
C PRO A 29 -6.43 -5.74 2.98
N GLY A 30 -5.97 -6.96 2.71
CA GLY A 30 -6.28 -8.17 3.48
C GLY A 30 -7.25 -9.13 2.78
N GLU A 31 -7.94 -8.69 1.73
CA GLU A 31 -8.80 -9.55 0.90
C GLU A 31 -8.04 -10.24 -0.24
N GLY A 32 -6.87 -9.72 -0.59
CA GLY A 32 -6.01 -10.27 -1.63
C GLY A 32 -4.82 -11.01 -1.04
N THR A 33 -3.66 -10.81 -1.66
CA THR A 33 -2.43 -11.58 -1.39
C THR A 33 -1.21 -10.70 -1.23
N LEU A 34 -1.36 -9.37 -1.29
CA LEU A 34 -0.25 -8.46 -1.10
C LEU A 34 0.23 -8.49 0.36
N ASP A 35 1.54 -8.61 0.54
CA ASP A 35 2.20 -8.48 1.84
C ASP A 35 2.45 -6.99 2.15
N PHE A 36 1.43 -6.35 2.74
CA PHE A 36 1.51 -4.94 3.13
C PHE A 36 2.55 -4.67 4.22
N THR A 37 2.74 -5.59 5.16
CA THR A 37 3.77 -5.45 6.20
C THR A 37 5.16 -5.36 5.58
N ASN A 38 5.49 -6.27 4.65
CA ASN A 38 6.77 -6.20 3.95
C ASN A 38 6.87 -4.94 3.06
N MET A 39 5.78 -4.55 2.40
CA MET A 39 5.74 -3.34 1.59
C MET A 39 6.05 -2.08 2.41
N PHE A 40 5.37 -1.86 3.54
CA PHE A 40 5.62 -0.72 4.43
C PHE A 40 7.05 -0.74 4.96
N ASN A 41 7.49 -1.86 5.52
CA ASN A 41 8.86 -2.02 5.99
C ASN A 41 9.89 -1.64 4.93
N ARG A 42 9.68 -2.05 3.68
CA ARG A 42 10.62 -1.76 2.59
C ARG A 42 10.61 -0.28 2.20
N LEU A 43 9.45 0.34 2.07
CA LEU A 43 9.34 1.76 1.70
C LEU A 43 9.88 2.67 2.81
N GLU A 44 9.50 2.41 4.05
CA GLU A 44 9.81 3.29 5.17
C GLU A 44 11.26 3.18 5.62
N ASN A 45 11.84 1.96 5.62
CA ASN A 45 13.28 1.78 5.85
C ASN A 45 14.13 2.37 4.72
N ALA A 46 13.60 2.44 3.50
CA ALA A 46 14.24 3.16 2.41
C ALA A 46 14.11 4.68 2.56
N GLY A 47 13.27 5.18 3.47
CA GLY A 47 13.14 6.60 3.79
C GLY A 47 11.95 7.29 3.14
N TYR A 48 10.91 6.57 2.72
CA TYR A 48 9.69 7.15 2.13
C TYR A 48 9.07 8.23 3.04
N LYS A 49 8.68 9.36 2.45
CA LYS A 49 8.02 10.49 3.14
C LYS A 49 6.74 10.98 2.46
N GLY A 50 6.34 10.36 1.35
CA GLY A 50 5.11 10.69 0.66
C GLY A 50 3.87 10.16 1.40
N HIS A 51 2.70 10.40 0.84
CA HIS A 51 1.45 9.94 1.43
C HIS A 51 1.02 8.59 0.85
N TYR A 52 0.25 7.84 1.65
CA TYR A 52 -0.50 6.69 1.21
C TYR A 52 -1.93 7.12 0.93
N SER A 53 -2.49 6.73 -0.21
CA SER A 53 -3.88 7.03 -0.59
C SER A 53 -4.67 5.75 -0.83
N MET A 54 -6.00 5.85 -0.69
CA MET A 54 -6.90 4.70 -0.78
C MET A 54 -8.00 5.03 -1.79
N ALA A 55 -8.13 4.19 -2.81
CA ALA A 55 -9.11 4.35 -3.89
C ALA A 55 -9.95 3.07 -4.09
N TYR A 56 -10.31 2.42 -2.98
CA TYR A 56 -11.10 1.19 -2.92
C TYR A 56 -12.22 1.34 -1.89
N GLY A 57 -13.25 0.49 -1.99
CA GLY A 57 -14.35 0.42 -1.03
C GLY A 57 -15.14 1.73 -0.84
N SER A 58 -15.99 1.72 0.17
CA SER A 58 -16.73 2.86 0.72
C SER A 58 -15.89 3.67 1.71
N ASP A 59 -16.41 4.81 2.16
CA ASP A 59 -15.72 5.66 3.13
C ASP A 59 -15.48 4.96 4.47
N GLN A 60 -16.45 4.17 4.94
CA GLN A 60 -16.30 3.41 6.18
C GLN A 60 -15.24 2.32 6.05
N GLU A 61 -15.25 1.58 4.94
CA GLU A 61 -14.23 0.55 4.66
C GLU A 61 -12.82 1.16 4.55
N ARG A 62 -12.68 2.37 4.01
CA ARG A 62 -11.37 3.07 4.01
C ARG A 62 -10.93 3.47 5.42
N ILE A 63 -11.86 3.87 6.30
CA ILE A 63 -11.52 4.17 7.70
C ILE A 63 -11.05 2.90 8.42
N ASP A 64 -11.77 1.79 8.24
CA ASP A 64 -11.45 0.52 8.89
C ASP A 64 -10.15 -0.07 8.34
N SER A 65 -9.97 -0.03 7.02
CA SER A 65 -8.74 -0.42 6.34
C SER A 65 -7.54 0.41 6.79
N ARG A 66 -7.68 1.74 6.92
CA ARG A 66 -6.62 2.60 7.45
C ARG A 66 -6.21 2.16 8.86
N ASN A 67 -7.18 1.90 9.74
CA ASN A 67 -6.89 1.47 11.11
C ASN A 67 -6.15 0.12 11.13
N HIS A 68 -6.51 -0.80 10.24
CA HIS A 68 -5.81 -2.06 10.08
C HIS A 68 -4.38 -1.85 9.56
N LEU A 69 -4.19 -1.11 8.47
CA LEU A 69 -2.89 -0.87 7.83
C LEU A 69 -1.92 -0.15 8.77
N VAL A 70 -2.40 0.80 9.57
CA VAL A 70 -1.55 1.49 10.57
C VAL A 70 -1.02 0.53 11.63
N SER A 71 -1.70 -0.59 11.91
CA SER A 71 -1.16 -1.62 12.80
C SER A 71 -0.07 -2.50 12.18
N LEU A 72 0.14 -2.40 10.86
CA LEU A 72 1.13 -3.17 10.09
C LEU A 72 2.39 -2.37 9.73
N ALA A 73 2.34 -1.03 9.84
CA ALA A 73 3.42 -0.10 9.50
C ALA A 73 4.32 0.18 10.71
#